data_AF-A0A7K0PJU3-F1
#
_entry.id   AF-A0A7K0PJU3-F1
#
_cell.length_a   1.000
_cell.length_b   1.000
_cell.length_c   1.000
_cell.angle_alpha   90.00
_cell.angle_beta   90.00
_cell.angle_gamma   90.00
#
_symmetry.space_group_name_H-M   'P 1'
#
loop_
_entity.id
_entity.type
_entity.pdbx_description
1 polymer ?
#
loop_
_entity_poly.entity_id
_entity_poly.type
_entity_poly.pdbx_seq_one_letter_code
_entity_poly.pdbx_strand_id
1 'polypeptide(L)'
;IRPDARLILVGDPGQLVSVEAGAVLDDIVGPARGAAAGNPLTDGGSTAGRPVADASPDGRPARGGPENDVPAAEAASAGSDANSLPPGGLADAVVVLRRNHRSGPRIAAVAEAISAGDADGTVTALRAGAPQVTWWPVDAAGPGATDDVRDRAVGAGRAVFEAAAAKDPAGALAALARFRVLCAHRHGPYGASWWTRSIAGWLAAAVPGFDASREWYVGRPLLVSANDYGLRLFNGDTGVVVADGPGGAVAAFDHADGPMTYAPTRLGTVDTVHAMTIHKAQGSQFTDVVVVLPPPTSPLLTRELLYTGLTRARANVVLLGTEESVRRAVERPAGRATGLRERLWGDADTLRP
;
A
#
# COMPACT_ATOMS: atom_id res chain seq x y z
N ILE A 1 20.71 -14.44 -14.38
CA ILE A 1 21.51 -13.96 -13.22
C ILE A 1 22.84 -14.68 -13.26
N ARG A 2 23.98 -14.01 -12.98
CA ARG A 2 25.29 -14.68 -12.95
C ARG A 2 25.39 -15.61 -11.73
N PRO A 3 26.13 -16.73 -11.79
CA PRO A 3 26.18 -17.70 -10.69
C PRO A 3 26.69 -17.15 -9.35
N ASP A 4 27.49 -16.09 -9.38
CA ASP A 4 28.09 -15.41 -8.25
C ASP A 4 27.26 -14.23 -7.71
N ALA A 5 26.18 -13.87 -8.40
CA ALA A 5 25.33 -12.78 -8.00
C ALA A 5 24.42 -13.19 -6.83
N ARG A 6 24.29 -12.31 -5.83
CA ARG A 6 23.33 -12.46 -4.74
C ARG A 6 22.03 -11.75 -5.10
N LEU A 7 20.92 -12.48 -5.00
CA LEU A 7 19.58 -11.94 -5.21
C LEU A 7 18.88 -11.76 -3.86
N ILE A 8 18.41 -10.54 -3.59
CA ILE A 8 17.57 -10.25 -2.42
C ILE A 8 16.20 -9.85 -2.97
N LEU A 9 15.17 -10.62 -2.63
CA LEU A 9 13.78 -10.29 -2.95
C LEU A 9 13.15 -9.59 -1.75
N VAL A 10 12.52 -8.44 -2.00
CA VAL A 10 11.83 -7.66 -0.97
C VAL A 10 10.40 -7.42 -1.44
N GLY A 11 9.44 -7.69 -0.56
CA GLY A 11 8.04 -7.45 -0.83
C GLY A 11 7.15 -7.86 0.34
N ASP A 12 5.85 -7.70 0.15
CA ASP A 12 4.83 -8.03 1.14
C ASP A 12 3.91 -9.12 0.58
N PRO A 13 3.94 -10.34 1.14
CA PRO A 13 3.13 -11.45 0.63
C PRO A 13 1.63 -11.29 0.94
N GLY A 14 1.23 -10.34 1.80
CA GLY A 14 -0.18 -10.00 2.02
C GLY A 14 -0.74 -8.99 1.02
N GLN A 15 0.11 -8.34 0.23
CA GLN A 15 -0.34 -7.38 -0.78
C GLN A 15 -0.88 -8.07 -2.02
N LEU A 16 -1.78 -7.36 -2.68
CA LEU A 16 -2.33 -7.73 -3.96
C LEU A 16 -1.18 -7.92 -4.94
N VAL A 17 -1.17 -9.07 -5.60
CA VAL A 17 -0.11 -9.43 -6.53
C VAL A 17 -0.09 -8.49 -7.74
N SER A 18 1.10 -8.27 -8.31
CA SER A 18 1.20 -7.58 -9.59
C SER A 18 0.42 -8.33 -10.67
N VAL A 19 -0.24 -7.59 -11.56
CA VAL A 19 -1.15 -8.15 -12.58
C VAL A 19 -0.44 -9.21 -13.45
N GLU A 20 0.85 -9.03 -13.71
CA GLU A 20 1.65 -9.80 -14.67
C GLU A 20 2.49 -10.96 -14.08
N ALA A 21 2.95 -10.88 -12.82
CA ALA A 21 4.02 -11.78 -12.31
C ALA A 21 3.55 -12.99 -11.48
N GLY A 22 2.25 -13.13 -11.20
CA GLY A 22 1.74 -14.22 -10.34
C GLY A 22 2.00 -14.02 -8.84
N ALA A 23 1.59 -14.98 -8.01
CA ALA A 23 1.72 -14.95 -6.54
C ALA A 23 3.07 -15.49 -6.02
N VAL A 24 4.13 -15.31 -6.81
CA VAL A 24 5.42 -15.95 -6.61
C VAL A 24 6.01 -15.65 -5.22
N LEU A 25 5.80 -14.46 -4.68
CA LEU A 25 6.33 -14.12 -3.36
C LEU A 25 5.63 -14.87 -2.23
N ASP A 26 4.30 -14.97 -2.22
CA ASP A 26 3.58 -15.76 -1.20
C ASP A 26 3.95 -17.25 -1.33
N ASP A 27 4.12 -17.72 -2.58
CA ASP A 27 4.62 -19.06 -2.90
C ASP A 27 6.12 -19.26 -2.67
N ILE A 28 6.89 -18.24 -2.30
CA ILE A 28 8.30 -18.37 -1.84
C ILE A 28 8.41 -18.24 -0.32
N VAL A 29 7.46 -17.55 0.33
CA VAL A 29 7.43 -17.37 1.79
C VAL A 29 6.70 -18.54 2.47
N GLY A 30 5.51 -18.93 1.99
CA GLY A 30 4.77 -20.14 2.37
C GLY A 30 4.68 -20.39 3.88
N PRO A 31 5.02 -21.59 4.39
CA PRO A 31 4.92 -21.91 5.81
C PRO A 31 5.87 -21.10 6.69
N ALA A 32 6.97 -20.56 6.14
CA ALA A 32 7.90 -19.72 6.87
C ALA A 32 7.25 -18.40 7.36
N ARG A 33 6.12 -17.99 6.76
CA ARG A 33 5.30 -16.86 7.24
C ARG A 33 4.84 -17.04 8.69
N GLY A 34 4.53 -18.28 9.09
CA GLY A 34 4.06 -18.62 10.44
C GLY A 34 5.18 -19.07 11.39
N ALA A 35 6.24 -19.69 10.87
CA ALA A 35 7.29 -20.34 11.67
C ALA A 35 8.47 -19.42 12.08
N ALA A 36 8.61 -18.22 11.51
CA ALA A 36 9.74 -17.31 11.77
C ALA A 36 9.67 -16.61 13.14
N ALA A 37 9.58 -17.37 14.23
CA ALA A 37 9.65 -16.90 15.61
C ALA A 37 11.08 -16.69 16.14
N GLY A 38 12.11 -17.08 15.38
CA GLY A 38 13.51 -16.78 15.69
C GLY A 38 14.04 -15.74 14.72
N ASN A 39 14.76 -14.74 15.23
CA ASN A 39 15.52 -13.82 14.39
C ASN A 39 16.89 -14.47 14.12
N PRO A 40 17.20 -14.92 12.88
CA PRO A 40 18.47 -15.58 12.59
C PRO A 40 19.68 -14.64 12.79
N LEU A 41 19.43 -13.33 12.90
CA LEU A 41 20.47 -12.31 13.07
C LEU A 41 20.80 -11.98 14.53
N THR A 42 20.04 -12.48 15.51
CA THR A 42 20.33 -12.22 16.95
C THR A 42 20.58 -13.48 17.78
N ASP A 43 20.19 -14.66 17.30
CA ASP A 43 20.47 -15.89 18.01
C ASP A 43 21.85 -16.41 17.60
N GLY A 44 22.83 -16.22 18.50
CA GLY A 44 24.20 -16.78 18.42
C GLY A 44 24.25 -18.31 18.53
N GLY A 45 23.30 -19.02 17.92
CA GLY A 45 23.26 -20.47 17.82
C GLY A 45 24.08 -20.95 16.64
N SER A 46 25.29 -21.41 16.93
CA SER A 46 26.20 -22.19 16.08
C SER A 46 25.51 -22.95 14.93
N THR A 47 25.54 -22.40 13.73
CA THR A 47 25.56 -23.18 12.49
C THR A 47 26.82 -22.83 11.72
N ALA A 48 27.55 -23.86 11.29
CA ALA A 48 28.84 -23.75 10.64
C ALA A 48 28.72 -23.08 9.26
N GLY A 49 28.73 -21.75 9.24
CA GLY A 49 28.88 -20.91 8.06
C GLY A 49 29.98 -19.89 8.31
N ARG A 50 31.00 -19.86 7.45
CA ARG A 50 32.18 -18.98 7.57
C ARG A 50 31.80 -17.54 7.94
N PRO A 51 32.49 -16.89 8.89
CA PRO A 51 32.19 -15.52 9.27
C PRO A 51 32.47 -14.57 8.11
N VAL A 52 31.52 -13.69 7.83
CA VAL A 52 31.75 -12.50 7.00
C VAL A 52 32.62 -11.57 7.85
N ALA A 53 33.89 -11.45 7.50
CA ALA A 53 34.79 -10.51 8.14
C ALA A 53 34.27 -9.09 7.93
N ASP A 54 34.11 -8.37 9.03
CA ASP A 54 33.81 -6.95 9.07
C ASP A 54 35.00 -6.18 8.48
N ALA A 55 34.82 -5.59 7.31
CA ALA A 55 35.80 -4.72 6.66
C ALA A 55 35.27 -3.29 6.75
N SER A 56 35.55 -2.62 7.88
CA SER A 56 35.48 -1.16 7.94
C SER A 56 36.80 -0.56 7.41
N PRO A 57 36.75 0.33 6.40
CA PRO A 57 37.91 1.03 5.91
C PRO A 57 38.13 2.26 6.80
N ASP A 58 38.86 2.11 7.90
CA ASP A 58 39.75 3.14 8.48
C ASP A 58 40.22 2.71 9.88
N GLY A 59 41.49 2.29 9.94
CA GLY A 59 42.11 1.75 11.15
C GLY A 59 42.47 2.79 12.20
N ARG A 60 41.57 3.06 13.15
CA ARG A 60 41.92 3.64 14.47
C ARG A 60 41.09 3.02 15.60
N PRO A 61 41.68 2.73 16.78
CA PRO A 61 40.96 2.13 17.89
C PRO A 61 40.19 3.21 18.68
N ALA A 62 38.88 3.02 18.86
CA ALA A 62 38.07 3.83 19.76
C ALA A 62 37.93 3.15 21.12
N ARG A 63 38.14 3.95 22.16
CA ARG A 63 38.21 3.61 23.60
C ARG A 63 36.86 3.13 24.17
N GLY A 64 36.93 2.27 25.18
CA GLY A 64 35.79 1.75 25.91
C GLY A 64 35.10 2.73 26.87
N GLY A 65 33.86 2.38 27.24
CA GLY A 65 32.99 3.00 28.24
C GLY A 65 31.53 2.56 28.03
N PRO A 66 30.67 2.58 29.08
CA PRO A 66 30.36 1.37 29.85
C PRO A 66 29.03 0.71 29.49
N GLU A 67 28.94 -0.53 29.96
CA GLU A 67 27.83 -1.48 29.94
C GLU A 67 26.51 -0.85 30.43
N ASN A 68 25.43 -1.07 29.69
CA ASN A 68 24.08 -0.97 30.21
C ASN A 68 23.53 -2.39 30.34
N ASP A 69 23.52 -2.85 31.58
CA ASP A 69 22.88 -4.07 32.04
C ASP A 69 21.38 -4.08 31.68
N VAL A 70 20.94 -5.16 31.02
CA VAL A 70 19.53 -5.55 30.99
C VAL A 70 19.40 -6.76 31.91
N PRO A 71 18.49 -6.75 32.91
CA PRO A 71 18.39 -7.83 33.87
C PRO A 71 17.85 -9.09 33.19
N ALA A 72 18.51 -10.21 33.47
CA ALA A 72 18.05 -11.55 33.15
C ALA A 72 16.75 -11.84 33.93
N ALA A 73 15.63 -11.99 33.22
CA ALA A 73 14.41 -12.57 33.76
C ALA A 73 14.24 -13.99 33.20
N GLU A 74 14.67 -14.93 34.05
CA GLU A 74 14.20 -16.30 34.26
C GLU A 74 13.58 -17.07 33.07
N ALA A 75 14.34 -18.08 32.67
CA ALA A 75 13.89 -19.22 31.87
C ALA A 75 12.81 -20.02 32.62
N ALA A 76 11.60 -20.07 32.06
CA ALA A 76 10.65 -21.15 32.31
C ALA A 76 10.73 -22.12 31.13
N SER A 77 11.06 -23.38 31.42
CA SER A 77 11.31 -24.44 30.45
C SER A 77 10.02 -25.13 29.97
N ALA A 78 10.01 -25.38 28.66
CA ALA A 78 9.46 -26.54 27.96
C ALA A 78 7.94 -26.78 27.96
N GLY A 79 7.29 -26.25 26.91
CA GLY A 79 6.34 -27.02 26.11
C GLY A 79 7.01 -27.33 24.77
N SER A 80 7.10 -28.59 24.38
CA SER A 80 7.74 -29.04 23.14
C SER A 80 6.90 -28.65 21.93
N ASP A 81 7.27 -27.60 21.21
CA ASP A 81 6.69 -27.30 19.90
C ASP A 81 7.33 -28.22 18.85
N ALA A 82 6.60 -29.26 18.49
CA ALA A 82 6.91 -30.24 17.45
C ALA A 82 6.80 -29.65 16.02
N ASN A 83 7.18 -28.39 15.81
CA ASN A 83 7.01 -27.70 14.52
C ASN A 83 8.30 -27.01 14.04
N SER A 84 9.44 -27.71 14.15
CA SER A 84 10.66 -27.27 13.49
C SER A 84 10.67 -27.75 12.04
N LEU A 85 10.56 -26.81 11.10
CA LEU A 85 10.90 -27.06 9.70
C LEU A 85 12.35 -27.56 9.65
N PRO A 86 12.70 -28.53 8.77
CA PRO A 86 14.03 -29.10 8.74
C PRO A 86 15.08 -28.01 8.51
N PRO A 87 16.14 -27.93 9.34
CA PRO A 87 17.21 -26.94 9.18
C PRO A 87 18.01 -27.22 7.91
N GLY A 88 18.27 -26.17 7.12
CA GLY A 88 18.92 -26.23 5.82
C GLY A 88 17.92 -26.20 4.66
N GLY A 89 17.45 -25.00 4.29
CA GLY A 89 16.57 -24.84 3.12
C GLY A 89 16.15 -23.39 2.85
N LEU A 90 15.20 -23.21 1.92
CA LEU A 90 14.62 -21.90 1.58
C LEU A 90 14.06 -21.17 2.82
N ALA A 91 13.60 -21.89 3.85
CA ALA A 91 13.09 -21.32 5.09
C ALA A 91 14.13 -20.45 5.84
N ASP A 92 15.40 -20.88 5.87
CA ASP A 92 16.48 -20.13 6.52
C ASP A 92 16.87 -18.84 5.75
N ALA A 93 16.45 -18.76 4.48
CA ALA A 93 16.65 -17.61 3.62
C ALA A 93 15.49 -16.60 3.67
N VAL A 94 14.41 -16.90 4.40
CA VAL A 94 13.23 -16.01 4.53
C VAL A 94 13.30 -15.25 5.85
N VAL A 95 13.38 -13.92 5.76
CA VAL A 95 13.31 -13.02 6.91
C VAL A 95 12.01 -12.24 6.87
N VAL A 96 11.21 -12.34 7.93
CA VAL A 96 9.93 -11.62 8.06
C VAL A 96 10.08 -10.45 9.02
N LEU A 97 9.96 -9.22 8.50
CA LEU A 97 9.96 -8.01 9.32
C LEU A 97 8.56 -7.78 9.91
N ARG A 98 8.44 -7.80 11.24
CA ARG A 98 7.14 -7.70 11.94
C ARG A 98 6.80 -6.28 12.41
N ARG A 99 7.77 -5.38 12.50
CA ARG A 99 7.53 -4.02 12.99
C ARG A 99 7.14 -3.09 11.84
N ASN A 100 5.89 -2.62 11.88
CA ASN A 100 5.44 -1.54 11.00
C ASN A 100 5.82 -0.18 11.61
N HIS A 101 6.76 0.51 10.99
CA HIS A 101 7.17 1.87 11.38
C HIS A 101 6.43 2.98 10.61
N ARG A 102 5.62 2.62 9.62
CA ARG A 102 5.12 3.53 8.57
C ARG A 102 3.64 3.86 8.71
N SER A 103 2.86 2.96 9.27
CA SER A 103 1.43 3.15 9.55
C SER A 103 1.22 3.29 11.05
N GLY A 104 0.21 4.08 11.44
CA GLY A 104 -0.21 4.15 12.85
C GLY A 104 -0.54 2.75 13.40
N PRO A 105 -0.31 2.48 14.70
CA PRO A 105 -0.44 1.15 15.30
C PRO A 105 -1.84 0.53 15.12
N ARG A 106 -2.88 1.36 14.95
CA ARG A 106 -4.25 0.88 14.70
C ARG A 106 -4.49 0.39 13.28
N ILE A 107 -3.92 1.05 12.27
CA ILE A 107 -3.96 0.56 10.88
C ILE A 107 -3.23 -0.78 10.81
N ALA A 108 -2.08 -0.90 11.49
CA ALA A 108 -1.33 -2.14 11.57
C ALA A 108 -2.15 -3.28 12.21
N ALA A 109 -2.80 -3.05 13.35
CA ALA A 109 -3.62 -4.08 14.01
C ALA A 109 -4.79 -4.58 13.14
N VAL A 110 -5.49 -3.67 12.44
CA VAL A 110 -6.57 -4.07 11.51
C VAL A 110 -6.00 -4.84 10.32
N ALA A 111 -4.88 -4.38 9.76
CA ALA A 111 -4.21 -5.05 8.64
C ALA A 111 -3.71 -6.45 9.04
N GLU A 112 -3.20 -6.62 10.26
CA GLU A 112 -2.79 -7.93 10.81
C GLU A 112 -3.99 -8.89 10.88
N ALA A 113 -5.11 -8.47 11.47
CA ALA A 113 -6.33 -9.28 11.54
C ALA A 113 -6.84 -9.70 10.15
N ILE A 114 -6.84 -8.77 9.19
CA ILE A 114 -7.21 -9.06 7.80
C ILE A 114 -6.27 -10.11 7.20
N SER A 115 -4.96 -9.90 7.34
CA SER A 115 -3.95 -10.80 6.76
C SER A 115 -4.00 -12.21 7.35
N ALA A 116 -4.38 -12.33 8.62
CA ALA A 116 -4.59 -13.60 9.32
C ALA A 116 -5.88 -14.32 8.90
N GLY A 117 -6.77 -13.65 8.16
CA GLY A 117 -8.09 -14.20 7.84
C GLY A 117 -9.07 -14.16 9.02
N ASP A 118 -8.79 -13.37 10.05
CA ASP A 118 -9.63 -13.24 11.24
C ASP A 118 -10.75 -12.21 11.00
N ALA A 119 -11.89 -12.68 10.51
CA ALA A 119 -13.04 -11.83 10.19
C ALA A 119 -13.64 -11.17 11.44
N ASP A 120 -13.74 -11.90 12.55
CA ASP A 120 -14.31 -11.37 13.80
C ASP A 120 -13.38 -10.36 14.47
N GLY A 121 -12.08 -10.62 14.51
CA GLY A 121 -11.09 -9.67 14.98
C GLY A 121 -11.03 -8.42 14.11
N THR A 122 -11.14 -8.58 12.78
CA THR A 122 -11.20 -7.43 11.85
C THR A 122 -12.42 -6.55 12.14
N VAL A 123 -13.62 -7.13 12.23
CA VAL A 123 -14.85 -6.37 12.52
C VAL A 123 -14.76 -5.70 13.90
N THR A 124 -14.28 -6.43 14.92
CA THR A 124 -14.09 -5.88 16.27
C THR A 124 -13.13 -4.68 16.25
N ALA A 125 -12.00 -4.79 15.56
CA ALA A 125 -11.01 -3.72 15.46
C ALA A 125 -11.56 -2.50 14.71
N LEU A 126 -12.34 -2.70 13.64
CA LEU A 126 -12.99 -1.61 12.90
C LEU A 126 -14.07 -0.92 13.75
N ARG A 127 -14.89 -1.67 14.51
CA ARG A 127 -15.94 -1.13 15.37
C ARG A 127 -15.40 -0.37 16.57
N ALA A 128 -14.26 -0.80 17.12
CA ALA A 128 -13.62 -0.12 18.24
C ALA A 128 -13.39 1.36 17.92
N GLY A 129 -13.15 1.68 16.64
CA GLY A 129 -13.00 3.04 16.14
C GLY A 129 -11.70 3.68 16.63
N ALA A 130 -10.97 4.32 15.74
CA ALA A 130 -9.80 5.11 16.12
C ALA A 130 -9.72 6.36 15.24
N PRO A 131 -9.07 7.44 15.70
CA PRO A 131 -8.82 8.60 14.85
C PRO A 131 -8.16 8.23 13.51
N GLN A 132 -7.29 7.21 13.52
CA GLN A 132 -6.61 6.71 12.32
C GLN A 132 -7.42 5.71 11.48
N VAL A 133 -8.48 5.11 12.03
CA VAL A 133 -9.29 4.09 11.35
C VAL A 133 -10.77 4.37 11.60
N THR A 134 -11.42 4.89 10.58
CA THR A 134 -12.88 5.10 10.57
C THR A 134 -13.53 4.06 9.67
N TRP A 135 -14.61 3.43 10.15
CA TRP A 135 -15.40 2.51 9.35
C TRP A 135 -16.84 2.99 9.25
N TRP A 136 -17.34 3.15 8.02
CA TRP A 136 -18.76 3.34 7.75
C TRP A 136 -19.36 2.05 7.20
N PRO A 137 -20.16 1.32 8.01
CA PRO A 137 -20.75 0.04 7.63
C PRO A 137 -21.97 0.24 6.72
N VAL A 138 -21.77 0.95 5.62
CA VAL A 138 -22.80 1.32 4.64
C VAL A 138 -22.40 0.85 3.25
N ASP A 139 -23.40 0.67 2.39
CA ASP A 139 -23.16 0.50 0.97
C ASP A 139 -22.74 1.84 0.36
N ALA A 140 -21.58 1.89 -0.28
CA ALA A 140 -21.05 3.07 -0.97
C ALA A 140 -21.93 3.52 -2.15
N ALA A 141 -22.74 2.63 -2.72
CA ALA A 141 -23.75 2.95 -3.72
C ALA A 141 -25.08 3.44 -3.10
N GLY A 142 -25.23 3.36 -1.78
CA GLY A 142 -26.41 3.75 -1.03
C GLY A 142 -26.50 5.26 -0.75
N PRO A 143 -27.72 5.77 -0.45
CA PRO A 143 -27.93 7.19 -0.14
C PRO A 143 -27.25 7.60 1.18
N GLY A 144 -26.67 8.80 1.23
CA GLY A 144 -26.06 9.39 2.44
C GLY A 144 -24.70 8.83 2.84
N ALA A 145 -24.22 7.76 2.18
CA ALA A 145 -22.93 7.13 2.46
C ALA A 145 -21.71 8.03 2.14
N THR A 146 -21.91 9.13 1.41
CA THR A 146 -20.83 9.89 0.77
C THR A 146 -20.57 11.26 1.35
N ASP A 147 -21.31 11.75 2.35
CA ASP A 147 -21.18 13.14 2.80
C ASP A 147 -19.82 13.44 3.44
N ASP A 148 -19.33 12.60 4.36
CA ASP A 148 -17.99 12.79 4.93
C ASP A 148 -16.88 12.57 3.88
N VAL A 149 -17.09 11.62 2.94
CA VAL A 149 -16.16 11.43 1.81
C VAL A 149 -16.10 12.69 0.93
N ARG A 150 -17.26 13.29 0.66
CA ARG A 150 -17.38 14.52 -0.11
C ARG A 150 -16.59 15.62 0.57
N ASP A 151 -16.81 15.85 1.86
CA ASP A 151 -16.17 16.96 2.57
C ASP A 151 -14.65 16.80 2.61
N ARG A 152 -14.14 15.58 2.83
CA ARG A 152 -12.69 15.28 2.72
C ARG A 152 -12.15 15.49 1.31
N ALA A 153 -12.85 14.97 0.30
CA ALA A 153 -12.43 15.07 -1.09
C ALA A 153 -12.43 16.53 -1.57
N VAL A 154 -13.43 17.31 -1.17
CA VAL A 154 -13.52 18.75 -1.46
C VAL A 154 -12.40 19.51 -0.75
N GLY A 155 -12.14 19.23 0.52
CA GLY A 155 -11.05 19.85 1.27
C GLY A 155 -9.67 19.59 0.63
N ALA A 156 -9.39 18.34 0.29
CA ALA A 156 -8.15 17.96 -0.37
C ALA A 156 -8.03 18.54 -1.79
N GLY A 157 -9.08 18.44 -2.60
CA GLY A 157 -9.08 18.97 -3.96
C GLY A 157 -9.00 20.50 -4.01
N ARG A 158 -9.60 21.20 -3.02
CA ARG A 158 -9.42 22.64 -2.84
C ARG A 158 -7.96 22.99 -2.60
N ALA A 159 -7.27 22.30 -1.70
CA ALA A 159 -5.85 22.54 -1.44
C ALA A 159 -4.98 22.34 -2.69
N VAL A 160 -5.27 21.29 -3.49
CA VAL A 160 -4.61 21.06 -4.78
C VAL A 160 -4.88 22.22 -5.74
N PHE A 161 -6.14 22.63 -5.87
CA PHE A 161 -6.55 23.72 -6.76
C PHE A 161 -5.91 25.06 -6.37
N GLU A 162 -5.93 25.42 -5.08
CA GLU A 162 -5.39 26.68 -4.59
C GLU A 162 -3.88 26.77 -4.84
N ALA A 163 -3.12 25.72 -4.55
CA ALA A 163 -1.69 25.67 -4.85
C ALA A 163 -1.42 25.72 -6.37
N ALA A 164 -2.19 24.97 -7.16
CA ALA A 164 -2.08 24.96 -8.62
C ALA A 164 -2.42 26.33 -9.23
N ALA A 165 -3.42 27.04 -8.72
CA ALA A 165 -3.81 28.37 -9.15
C ALA A 165 -2.78 29.43 -8.73
N ALA A 166 -2.12 29.24 -7.58
CA ALA A 166 -1.00 30.06 -7.11
C ALA A 166 0.31 29.81 -7.88
N LYS A 167 0.30 28.95 -8.91
CA LYS A 167 1.48 28.55 -9.70
C LYS A 167 2.56 27.86 -8.87
N ASP A 168 2.15 27.12 -7.84
CA ASP A 168 3.04 26.36 -6.96
C ASP A 168 2.98 24.85 -7.29
N PRO A 169 3.86 24.34 -8.17
CA PRO A 169 3.87 22.93 -8.52
C PRO A 169 4.24 22.03 -7.33
N ALA A 170 5.14 22.47 -6.45
CA ALA A 170 5.57 21.69 -5.29
C ALA A 170 4.42 21.54 -4.29
N GLY A 171 3.74 22.65 -3.96
CA GLY A 171 2.58 22.65 -3.08
C GLY A 171 1.42 21.85 -3.66
N ALA A 172 1.17 21.94 -4.97
CA ALA A 172 0.11 21.18 -5.63
C ALA A 172 0.35 19.67 -5.58
N LEU A 173 1.58 19.21 -5.86
CA LEU A 173 1.97 17.81 -5.75
C LEU A 173 1.92 17.31 -4.30
N ALA A 174 2.41 18.12 -3.35
CA ALA A 174 2.34 17.79 -1.92
C ALA A 174 0.89 17.68 -1.43
N ALA A 175 0.00 18.56 -1.89
CA ALA A 175 -1.43 18.49 -1.60
C ALA A 175 -2.08 17.24 -2.23
N LEU A 176 -1.71 16.88 -3.46
CA LEU A 176 -2.22 15.70 -4.16
C LEU A 176 -1.87 14.39 -3.43
N ALA A 177 -0.70 14.34 -2.78
CA ALA A 177 -0.23 13.19 -2.01
C ALA A 177 -0.96 13.02 -0.67
N ARG A 178 -1.74 14.01 -0.21
CA ARG A 178 -2.43 13.93 1.08
C ARG A 178 -3.62 13.00 1.06
N PHE A 179 -4.45 13.02 0.03
CA PHE A 179 -5.73 12.31 0.04
C PHE A 179 -5.94 11.45 -1.20
N ARG A 180 -6.54 10.27 -1.02
CA ARG A 180 -6.97 9.45 -2.15
C ARG A 180 -8.21 8.61 -1.86
N VAL A 181 -9.11 8.54 -2.84
CA VAL A 181 -10.15 7.50 -2.89
C VAL A 181 -9.63 6.30 -3.70
N LEU A 182 -9.66 5.13 -3.07
CA LEU A 182 -9.26 3.85 -3.64
C LEU A 182 -10.48 2.96 -3.84
N CYS A 183 -10.60 2.44 -5.06
CA CYS A 183 -11.72 1.61 -5.47
C CYS A 183 -11.23 0.22 -5.89
N ALA A 184 -12.06 -0.81 -5.69
CA ALA A 184 -11.76 -2.12 -6.30
C ALA A 184 -12.01 -2.09 -7.81
N HIS A 185 -13.12 -1.48 -8.24
CA HIS A 185 -13.57 -1.49 -9.63
C HIS A 185 -13.06 -0.28 -10.40
N ARG A 186 -13.01 -0.39 -11.73
CA ARG A 186 -12.78 0.77 -12.61
C ARG A 186 -14.07 1.54 -12.88
N HIS A 187 -15.17 0.83 -13.11
CA HIS A 187 -16.47 1.37 -13.51
C HIS A 187 -17.57 0.98 -12.53
N GLY A 188 -18.77 1.54 -12.74
CA GLY A 188 -19.91 1.35 -11.83
C GLY A 188 -19.80 2.20 -10.55
N PRO A 189 -20.80 2.12 -9.66
CA PRO A 189 -20.89 2.97 -8.46
C PRO A 189 -19.73 2.74 -7.47
N TYR A 190 -19.13 1.56 -7.48
CA TYR A 190 -17.94 1.22 -6.68
C TYR A 190 -16.62 1.52 -7.39
N GLY A 191 -16.69 2.14 -8.57
CA GLY A 191 -15.58 2.25 -9.50
C GLY A 191 -14.88 3.60 -9.49
N ALA A 192 -13.57 3.59 -9.75
CA ALA A 192 -12.74 4.79 -9.78
C ALA A 192 -13.27 5.88 -10.74
N SER A 193 -13.85 5.50 -11.88
CA SER A 193 -14.44 6.47 -12.82
C SER A 193 -15.69 7.16 -12.26
N TRP A 194 -16.51 6.47 -11.47
CA TRP A 194 -17.68 7.08 -10.84
C TRP A 194 -17.24 8.07 -9.78
N TRP A 195 -16.36 7.65 -8.87
CA TRP A 195 -15.82 8.50 -7.81
C TRP A 195 -15.05 9.70 -8.36
N THR A 196 -14.30 9.52 -9.44
CA THR A 196 -13.60 10.64 -10.09
C THR A 196 -14.56 11.70 -10.61
N ARG A 197 -15.68 11.29 -11.23
CA ARG A 197 -16.70 12.24 -11.70
C ARG A 197 -17.45 12.88 -10.54
N SER A 198 -17.82 12.11 -9.52
CA SER A 198 -18.49 12.63 -8.31
C SER A 198 -17.66 13.70 -7.63
N ILE A 199 -16.37 13.43 -7.40
CA ILE A 199 -15.43 14.39 -6.79
C ILE A 199 -15.27 15.64 -7.65
N ALA A 200 -15.09 15.50 -8.97
CA ALA A 200 -15.01 16.64 -9.86
C ALA A 200 -16.29 17.51 -9.82
N GLY A 201 -17.47 16.88 -9.75
CA GLY A 201 -18.74 17.60 -9.58
C GLY A 201 -18.84 18.32 -8.24
N TRP A 202 -18.41 17.69 -7.13
CA TRP A 202 -18.38 18.32 -5.82
C TRP A 202 -17.41 19.51 -5.77
N LEU A 203 -16.24 19.38 -6.40
CA LEU A 203 -15.27 20.48 -6.50
C LEU A 203 -15.83 21.65 -7.33
N ALA A 204 -16.46 21.37 -8.47
CA ALA A 204 -17.09 22.40 -9.30
C ALA A 204 -18.20 23.16 -8.56
N ALA A 205 -18.94 22.48 -7.67
CA ALA A 205 -19.97 23.12 -6.86
C ALA A 205 -19.41 23.93 -5.68
N ALA A 206 -18.30 23.49 -5.07
CA ALA A 206 -17.82 24.01 -3.80
C ALA A 206 -16.59 24.94 -3.90
N VAL A 207 -15.83 24.89 -5.01
CA VAL A 207 -14.55 25.61 -5.18
C VAL A 207 -14.70 26.65 -6.30
N PRO A 208 -14.79 27.95 -5.96
CA PRO A 208 -14.85 29.01 -6.96
C PRO A 208 -13.68 28.97 -7.94
N GLY A 209 -13.97 29.04 -9.24
CA GLY A 209 -12.95 29.01 -10.30
C GLY A 209 -12.49 27.61 -10.72
N PHE A 210 -12.95 26.55 -10.03
CA PHE A 210 -12.71 25.18 -10.47
C PHE A 210 -13.61 24.85 -11.67
N ASP A 211 -13.01 24.61 -12.84
CA ASP A 211 -13.72 24.35 -14.09
C ASP A 211 -13.20 23.07 -14.76
N ALA A 212 -13.78 21.93 -14.38
CA ALA A 212 -13.45 20.63 -14.96
C ALA A 212 -14.05 20.40 -16.36
N SER A 213 -14.69 21.39 -17.00
CA SER A 213 -15.17 21.28 -18.38
C SER A 213 -14.05 21.36 -19.41
N ARG A 214 -12.93 21.99 -19.05
CA ARG A 214 -11.72 22.05 -19.88
C ARG A 214 -10.93 20.76 -19.77
N GLU A 215 -10.21 20.40 -20.83
CA GLU A 215 -9.32 19.23 -20.78
C GLU A 215 -8.17 19.44 -19.77
N TRP A 216 -7.51 20.59 -19.83
CA TRP A 216 -6.35 20.95 -19.01
C TRP A 216 -6.70 22.00 -17.96
N TYR A 217 -7.69 21.69 -17.13
CA TYR A 217 -8.10 22.57 -16.04
C TYR A 217 -7.09 22.60 -14.90
N VAL A 218 -6.91 23.76 -14.29
CA VAL A 218 -6.02 23.96 -13.13
C VAL A 218 -6.50 23.09 -11.96
N GLY A 219 -5.56 22.41 -11.30
CA GLY A 219 -5.84 21.47 -10.22
C GLY A 219 -6.25 20.08 -10.69
N ARG A 220 -6.25 19.78 -12.00
CA ARG A 220 -6.51 18.42 -12.51
C ARG A 220 -5.43 17.45 -12.03
N PRO A 221 -5.78 16.40 -11.27
CA PRO A 221 -4.83 15.35 -10.92
C PRO A 221 -4.63 14.42 -12.11
N LEU A 222 -3.37 14.10 -12.42
CA LEU A 222 -2.94 13.27 -13.53
C LEU A 222 -2.33 11.97 -13.01
N LEU A 223 -2.51 10.91 -13.79
CA LEU A 223 -1.80 9.64 -13.65
C LEU A 223 -1.24 9.24 -15.01
N VAL A 224 0.07 9.03 -15.09
CA VAL A 224 0.73 8.50 -16.28
C VAL A 224 0.30 7.04 -16.45
N SER A 225 -0.19 6.70 -17.65
CA SER A 225 -0.73 5.36 -17.93
C SER A 225 0.20 4.49 -18.79
N ALA A 226 1.26 5.07 -19.35
CA ALA A 226 2.28 4.38 -20.14
C ALA A 226 3.65 5.06 -19.96
N ASN A 227 4.73 4.29 -20.00
CA ASN A 227 6.09 4.82 -19.86
C ASN A 227 6.47 5.73 -21.03
N ASP A 228 7.02 6.90 -20.73
CA ASP A 228 7.69 7.81 -21.65
C ASP A 228 9.13 8.02 -21.17
N TYR A 229 10.07 7.30 -21.80
CA TYR A 229 11.49 7.38 -21.44
C TYR A 229 12.14 8.72 -21.82
N GLY A 230 11.58 9.44 -22.79
CA GLY A 230 12.09 10.75 -23.20
C GLY A 230 11.78 11.83 -22.17
N LEU A 231 10.60 11.77 -21.57
CA LEU A 231 10.19 12.63 -20.45
C LEU A 231 10.58 12.06 -19.08
N ARG A 232 11.09 10.82 -19.03
CA ARG A 232 11.35 10.07 -17.79
C ARG A 232 10.11 10.00 -16.89
N LEU A 233 8.94 9.83 -17.52
CA LEU A 233 7.66 9.62 -16.87
C LEU A 233 7.30 8.13 -16.98
N PHE A 234 6.95 7.51 -15.87
CA PHE A 234 6.67 6.08 -15.79
C PHE A 234 5.20 5.83 -15.45
N ASN A 235 4.67 4.70 -15.89
CA ASN A 235 3.32 4.28 -15.57
C ASN A 235 3.13 4.21 -14.04
N GLY A 236 2.14 4.95 -13.54
CA GLY A 236 1.91 5.14 -12.11
C GLY A 236 2.34 6.49 -11.56
N ASP A 237 3.16 7.26 -12.28
CA ASP A 237 3.56 8.60 -11.86
C ASP A 237 2.36 9.53 -11.79
N THR A 238 2.26 10.29 -10.70
CA THR A 238 1.17 11.24 -10.46
C THR A 238 1.61 12.66 -10.71
N GLY A 239 0.74 13.46 -11.33
CA GLY A 239 0.98 14.87 -11.57
C GLY A 239 -0.23 15.76 -11.29
N VAL A 240 -0.04 17.07 -11.40
CA VAL A 240 -1.11 18.06 -11.28
C VAL A 240 -0.97 19.09 -12.40
N VAL A 241 -2.10 19.52 -12.98
CA VAL A 241 -2.12 20.67 -13.88
C VAL A 241 -2.07 21.97 -13.07
N VAL A 242 -1.08 22.80 -13.34
CA VAL A 242 -0.75 24.05 -12.62
C VAL A 242 -0.92 25.22 -13.57
N ALA A 243 -1.39 26.36 -13.06
CA ALA A 243 -1.53 27.57 -13.85
C ALA A 243 -0.17 28.10 -14.32
N ASP A 244 -0.09 28.57 -15.56
CA ASP A 244 1.12 29.13 -16.17
C ASP A 244 0.79 30.40 -16.95
N GLY A 245 0.68 31.51 -16.23
CA GLY A 245 0.32 32.81 -16.81
C GLY A 245 -1.16 32.93 -17.23
N PRO A 246 -1.54 34.00 -17.95
CA PRO A 246 -2.93 34.23 -18.36
C PRO A 246 -3.42 33.16 -19.35
N GLY A 247 -4.26 32.24 -18.88
CA GLY A 247 -4.87 31.19 -19.70
C GLY A 247 -3.97 30.01 -20.06
N GLY A 248 -2.71 30.02 -19.64
CA GLY A 248 -1.77 28.91 -19.81
C GLY A 248 -1.82 27.93 -18.64
N ALA A 249 -1.45 26.68 -18.92
CA ALA A 249 -1.33 25.63 -17.92
C ALA A 249 -0.20 24.65 -18.29
N VAL A 250 0.49 24.15 -17.28
CA VAL A 250 1.53 23.13 -17.39
C VAL A 250 1.20 21.94 -16.50
N ALA A 251 1.68 20.76 -16.85
CA ALA A 251 1.55 19.58 -16.00
C ALA A 251 2.82 19.41 -15.18
N ALA A 252 2.69 19.45 -13.85
CA ALA A 252 3.78 19.21 -12.91
C ALA A 252 3.79 17.74 -12.49
N PHE A 253 4.96 17.11 -12.51
CA PHE A 253 5.19 15.76 -11.99
C PHE A 253 6.36 15.78 -11.00
N ASP A 254 6.31 14.87 -10.03
CA ASP A 254 7.39 14.71 -9.06
C ASP A 254 8.58 13.99 -9.69
N HIS A 255 9.79 14.50 -9.47
CA HIS A 255 11.04 13.88 -9.89
C HIS A 255 12.08 13.96 -8.76
N ALA A 256 13.15 13.17 -8.88
CA ALA A 256 14.19 13.08 -7.85
C ALA A 256 14.82 14.44 -7.48
N ASP A 257 14.96 15.33 -8.46
CA ASP A 257 15.58 16.66 -8.29
C ASP A 257 14.53 17.76 -8.00
N GLY A 258 13.27 17.38 -7.75
CA GLY A 258 12.14 18.26 -7.51
C GLY A 258 11.11 18.27 -8.65
N PRO A 259 10.03 19.06 -8.53
CA PRO A 259 8.96 19.08 -9.52
C PRO A 259 9.45 19.53 -10.89
N MET A 260 9.14 18.76 -11.94
CA MET A 260 9.32 19.20 -13.33
C MET A 260 7.98 19.47 -13.99
N THR A 261 7.95 20.49 -14.85
CA THR A 261 6.75 20.92 -15.58
C THR A 261 6.87 20.64 -17.07
N TYR A 262 5.76 20.22 -17.67
CA TYR A 262 5.66 19.89 -19.09
C TYR A 262 4.48 20.60 -19.71
N ALA A 263 4.66 21.08 -20.94
CA ALA A 263 3.54 21.52 -21.76
C ALA A 263 2.59 20.33 -22.00
N PRO A 264 1.27 20.50 -21.86
CA PRO A 264 0.32 19.39 -21.99
C PRO A 264 0.41 18.64 -23.33
N THR A 265 0.76 19.35 -24.42
CA THR A 265 0.95 18.78 -25.76
C THR A 265 2.13 17.80 -25.87
N ARG A 266 3.06 17.80 -24.90
CA ARG A 266 4.16 16.84 -24.85
C ARG A 266 3.78 15.55 -24.16
N LEU A 267 2.69 15.53 -23.40
CA LEU A 267 2.30 14.36 -22.64
C LEU A 267 1.68 13.31 -23.56
N GLY A 268 2.08 12.05 -23.34
CA GLY A 268 1.40 10.89 -23.90
C GLY A 268 0.07 10.62 -23.18
N THR A 269 -0.21 9.35 -22.88
CA THR A 269 -1.48 8.96 -22.29
C THR A 269 -1.51 9.23 -20.78
N VAL A 270 -2.30 10.22 -20.37
CA VAL A 270 -2.58 10.55 -18.96
C VAL A 270 -4.06 10.43 -18.61
N ASP A 271 -4.35 9.83 -17.46
CA ASP A 271 -5.70 9.70 -16.90
C ASP A 271 -5.95 10.79 -15.84
N THR A 272 -7.20 11.26 -15.71
CA THR A 272 -7.61 12.04 -14.52
C THR A 272 -7.83 11.11 -13.33
N VAL A 273 -7.28 11.45 -12.16
CA VAL A 273 -7.20 10.51 -11.03
C VAL A 273 -7.69 11.06 -9.68
N HIS A 274 -8.88 11.66 -9.62
CA HIS A 274 -9.47 12.01 -8.31
C HIS A 274 -9.71 10.76 -7.43
N ALA A 275 -10.05 9.64 -8.06
CA ALA A 275 -10.05 8.31 -7.47
C ALA A 275 -9.23 7.34 -8.36
N MET A 276 -8.65 6.30 -7.77
CA MET A 276 -7.92 5.27 -8.51
C MET A 276 -8.29 3.87 -8.03
N THR A 277 -8.02 2.87 -8.87
CA THR A 277 -8.14 1.48 -8.45
C THR A 277 -7.02 1.12 -7.47
N ILE A 278 -7.28 0.23 -6.50
CA ILE A 278 -6.27 -0.27 -5.55
C ILE A 278 -5.04 -0.85 -6.28
N HIS A 279 -5.24 -1.53 -7.41
CA HIS A 279 -4.15 -2.02 -8.26
C HIS A 279 -3.23 -0.90 -8.76
N LYS A 280 -3.80 0.17 -9.35
CA LYS A 280 -3.04 1.35 -9.79
C LYS A 280 -2.39 2.14 -8.64
N ALA A 281 -2.78 1.89 -7.39
CA ALA A 281 -2.16 2.49 -6.21
C ALA A 281 -0.95 1.69 -5.68
N GLN A 282 -0.62 0.54 -6.28
CA GLN A 282 0.55 -0.25 -5.88
C GLN A 282 1.83 0.61 -5.98
N GLY A 283 2.69 0.50 -4.97
CA GLY A 283 3.87 1.37 -4.81
C GLY A 283 3.60 2.77 -4.26
N SER A 284 2.40 3.32 -4.47
CA SER A 284 2.00 4.65 -3.97
C SER A 284 1.46 4.60 -2.56
N GLN A 285 1.49 5.74 -1.86
CA GLN A 285 0.88 5.92 -0.54
C GLN A 285 0.41 7.35 -0.33
N PHE A 286 -0.59 7.51 0.52
CA PHE A 286 -1.22 8.79 0.81
C PHE A 286 -1.38 8.99 2.31
N THR A 287 -1.42 10.25 2.76
CA THR A 287 -1.66 10.56 4.19
C THR A 287 -2.99 10.00 4.66
N ASP A 288 -4.04 10.28 3.90
CA ASP A 288 -5.43 9.95 4.14
C ASP A 288 -5.97 9.13 2.97
N VAL A 289 -6.55 7.98 3.26
CA VAL A 289 -7.14 7.10 2.24
C VAL A 289 -8.58 6.79 2.57
N VAL A 290 -9.43 6.87 1.55
CA VAL A 290 -10.78 6.32 1.57
C VAL A 290 -10.78 5.05 0.74
N VAL A 291 -11.12 3.91 1.33
CA VAL A 291 -11.24 2.63 0.64
C VAL A 291 -12.72 2.33 0.43
N VAL A 292 -13.12 2.19 -0.83
CA VAL A 292 -14.48 1.84 -1.25
C VAL A 292 -14.53 0.36 -1.58
N LEU A 293 -15.21 -0.42 -0.73
CA LEU A 293 -15.40 -1.84 -0.98
C LEU A 293 -16.52 -2.09 -1.99
N PRO A 294 -16.32 -3.02 -2.93
CA PRO A 294 -17.38 -3.51 -3.80
C PRO A 294 -18.34 -4.42 -3.02
N PRO A 295 -19.51 -4.78 -3.57
CA PRO A 295 -20.49 -5.60 -2.88
C PRO A 295 -19.97 -7.03 -2.62
N PRO A 296 -20.56 -7.77 -1.66
CA PRO A 296 -20.14 -9.12 -1.26
C PRO A 296 -20.04 -10.14 -2.40
N THR A 297 -20.83 -9.94 -3.46
CA THR A 297 -20.88 -10.78 -4.66
C THR A 297 -19.73 -10.52 -5.63
N SER A 298 -18.95 -9.46 -5.43
CA SER A 298 -17.90 -9.09 -6.37
C SER A 298 -16.74 -10.10 -6.39
N PRO A 299 -16.26 -10.52 -7.56
CA PRO A 299 -15.08 -11.39 -7.66
C PRO A 299 -13.78 -10.70 -7.23
N LEU A 300 -13.75 -9.36 -7.25
CA LEU A 300 -12.59 -8.56 -6.86
C LEU A 300 -12.49 -8.34 -5.34
N LEU A 301 -13.52 -8.71 -4.58
CA LEU A 301 -13.52 -8.59 -3.13
C LEU A 301 -12.70 -9.72 -2.51
N THR A 302 -11.41 -9.48 -2.28
CA THR A 302 -10.48 -10.45 -1.66
C THR A 302 -9.75 -9.84 -0.47
N ARG A 303 -9.13 -10.70 0.33
CA ARG A 303 -8.35 -10.35 1.51
C ARG A 303 -7.21 -9.38 1.17
N GLU A 304 -6.46 -9.70 0.13
CA GLU A 304 -5.30 -8.96 -0.34
C GLU A 304 -5.72 -7.61 -0.92
N LEU A 305 -6.89 -7.53 -1.58
CA LEU A 305 -7.44 -6.26 -2.06
C LEU A 305 -7.78 -5.35 -0.88
N LEU A 306 -8.47 -5.86 0.13
CA LEU A 306 -8.80 -5.11 1.35
C LEU A 306 -7.53 -4.68 2.09
N TYR A 307 -6.62 -5.63 2.36
CA TYR A 307 -5.34 -5.39 3.01
C TYR A 307 -4.52 -4.32 2.29
N THR A 308 -4.39 -4.44 0.97
CA THR A 308 -3.63 -3.50 0.14
C THR A 308 -4.28 -2.12 0.19
N GLY A 309 -5.60 -2.02 0.07
CA GLY A 309 -6.31 -0.75 0.15
C GLY A 309 -6.04 -0.03 1.48
N LEU A 310 -6.15 -0.74 2.60
CA LEU A 310 -5.93 -0.16 3.94
C LEU A 310 -4.48 0.29 4.15
N THR A 311 -3.52 -0.50 3.72
CA THR A 311 -2.08 -0.22 3.92
C THR A 311 -1.53 0.87 3.00
N ARG A 312 -2.34 1.43 2.09
CA ARG A 312 -1.97 2.65 1.36
C ARG A 312 -2.03 3.91 2.22
N ALA A 313 -2.74 3.88 3.34
CA ALA A 313 -2.80 4.99 4.28
C ALA A 313 -1.54 5.08 5.14
N ARG A 314 -0.96 6.28 5.24
CA ARG A 314 0.12 6.58 6.20
C ARG A 314 -0.44 6.97 7.56
N ALA A 315 -1.44 7.85 7.59
CA ALA A 315 -1.98 8.42 8.82
C ALA A 315 -3.40 7.95 9.11
N ASN A 316 -4.33 8.13 8.16
CA ASN A 316 -5.74 7.84 8.39
C ASN A 316 -6.34 7.03 7.24
N VAL A 317 -7.15 6.05 7.59
CA VAL A 317 -7.97 5.29 6.65
C VAL A 317 -9.44 5.37 7.02
N VAL A 318 -10.24 5.53 5.99
CA VAL A 318 -11.69 5.46 6.04
C VAL A 318 -12.12 4.26 5.19
N LEU A 319 -12.86 3.33 5.77
CA LEU A 319 -13.41 2.19 5.05
C LEU A 319 -14.91 2.41 4.80
N LEU A 320 -15.32 2.38 3.53
CA LEU A 320 -16.72 2.32 3.12
C LEU A 320 -17.05 0.92 2.64
N GLY A 321 -17.92 0.25 3.37
CA GLY A 321 -18.41 -1.06 2.99
C GLY A 321 -19.18 -1.71 4.12
N THR A 322 -20.18 -2.51 3.77
CA THR A 322 -20.99 -3.26 4.73
C THR A 322 -20.15 -4.25 5.51
N GLU A 323 -20.60 -4.64 6.71
CA GLU A 323 -19.96 -5.71 7.48
C GLU A 323 -19.85 -7.00 6.69
N GLU A 324 -20.88 -7.34 5.94
CA GLU A 324 -20.86 -8.49 5.04
C GLU A 324 -19.70 -8.39 4.04
N SER A 325 -19.48 -7.22 3.42
CA SER A 325 -18.38 -7.03 2.47
C SER A 325 -17.01 -7.19 3.14
N VAL A 326 -16.85 -6.68 4.37
CA VAL A 326 -15.61 -6.84 5.14
C VAL A 326 -15.34 -8.31 5.43
N ARG A 327 -16.31 -9.02 6.03
CA ARG A 327 -16.18 -10.44 6.37
C ARG A 327 -15.87 -11.29 5.14
N ARG A 328 -16.62 -11.07 4.05
CA ARG A 328 -16.40 -11.77 2.78
C ARG A 328 -15.03 -11.51 2.17
N ALA A 329 -14.51 -10.28 2.27
CA ALA A 329 -13.14 -9.99 1.84
C ALA A 329 -12.12 -10.77 2.67
N VAL A 330 -12.22 -10.73 4.01
CA VAL A 330 -11.27 -11.39 4.90
C VAL A 330 -11.27 -12.92 4.72
N GLU A 331 -12.44 -13.52 4.52
CA GLU A 331 -12.58 -14.97 4.31
C GLU A 331 -12.05 -15.44 2.94
N ARG A 332 -12.03 -14.56 1.94
CA ARG A 332 -11.70 -14.92 0.56
C ARG A 332 -10.28 -14.50 0.18
N PRO A 333 -9.29 -15.41 0.22
CA PRO A 333 -7.98 -15.13 -0.37
C PRO A 333 -8.08 -14.98 -1.90
N ALA A 334 -7.19 -14.19 -2.48
CA ALA A 334 -7.05 -14.06 -3.91
C ALA A 334 -6.50 -15.37 -4.48
N GLY A 335 -7.37 -16.17 -5.09
CA GLY A 335 -6.97 -17.42 -5.71
C GLY A 335 -6.14 -17.20 -6.98
N ARG A 336 -4.95 -17.78 -7.04
CA ARG A 336 -4.27 -18.18 -8.27
C ARG A 336 -3.61 -19.54 -8.02
N ALA A 337 -4.00 -20.55 -8.81
CA ALA A 337 -3.37 -21.87 -8.73
C ALA A 337 -1.95 -21.79 -9.29
N THR A 338 -0.94 -22.01 -8.44
CA THR A 338 0.43 -22.23 -8.87
C THR A 338 0.89 -23.55 -8.27
N GLY A 339 1.65 -24.35 -9.05
CA GLY A 339 2.33 -25.53 -8.51
C GLY A 339 3.67 -25.20 -7.87
N LEU A 340 3.98 -23.91 -7.66
CA LEU A 340 5.29 -23.46 -7.17
C LEU A 340 5.44 -23.78 -5.69
N ARG A 341 4.40 -23.54 -4.91
CA ARG A 341 4.33 -23.86 -3.48
C ARG A 341 4.61 -25.34 -3.23
N GLU A 342 3.92 -26.22 -3.94
CA GLU A 342 4.13 -27.68 -3.86
C GLU A 342 5.56 -28.08 -4.27
N ARG A 343 6.13 -27.43 -5.28
CA ARG A 343 7.52 -27.70 -5.71
C ARG A 343 8.58 -27.21 -4.73
N LEU A 344 8.32 -26.11 -4.01
CA LEU A 344 9.27 -25.50 -3.09
C LEU A 344 9.23 -26.12 -1.70
N TRP A 345 8.06 -26.59 -1.25
CA TRP A 345 7.88 -27.12 0.10
C TRP A 345 7.38 -28.56 0.18
N GLY A 346 7.09 -29.22 -0.94
CA GLY A 346 6.51 -30.56 -0.99
C GLY A 346 4.98 -30.57 -0.88
N ASP A 347 4.37 -31.74 -1.07
CA ASP A 347 2.91 -31.90 -0.99
C ASP A 347 2.38 -31.56 0.41
N ALA A 348 1.29 -30.79 0.44
CA ALA A 348 0.65 -30.26 1.64
C ALA A 348 0.15 -31.34 2.64
N ASP A 349 0.16 -32.62 2.27
CA ASP A 349 -0.18 -33.76 3.13
C ASP A 349 0.95 -34.17 4.10
N THR A 350 2.17 -33.64 3.94
CA THR A 350 3.29 -33.88 4.87
C THR A 350 3.49 -32.78 5.92
N LEU A 351 2.67 -31.72 5.90
CA LEU A 351 2.82 -30.52 6.74
C LEU A 351 1.57 -30.18 7.58
N ARG A 352 0.65 -31.12 7.78
CA ARG A 352 -0.36 -31.01 8.84
C ARG A 352 -0.02 -31.98 9.99
N PRO A 353 -0.20 -31.59 11.26
CA PRO A 353 -0.04 -32.49 12.39
C PRO A 353 -1.03 -33.66 12.35
#